data_AF-A0A840DZE1-F1
#
_entry.id   AF-A0A840DZE1-F1
#
_cell.length_a   1.000
_cell.length_b   1.000
_cell.length_c   1.000
_cell.angle_alpha   90.00
_cell.angle_beta   90.00
_cell.angle_gamma   90.00
#
_symmetry.space_group_name_H-M   'P 1'
#
loop_
_entity.id
_entity.type
_entity.pdbx_description
1 polymer ?
#
loop_
_entity_poly.entity_id
_entity_poly.type
_entity_poly.pdbx_seq_one_letter_code
_entity_poly.pdbx_strand_id
1 'polypeptide(L)'
;MNLQKIEPDIFISAQISIENIKTLAEAGFKTIICNRPDYEEPDQPNFSSIKTVANEYGIKVYHIPISPPTIKKSDVETMQTILKTAALPLLAYCHHGTRSLHLYRLARL
;
A
#
# COMPACT_ATOMS: atom_id res chain seq x y z
N MET A 1 3.22 0.11 13.40
CA MET A 1 2.51 0.76 12.27
C MET A 1 2.56 2.27 12.46
N ASN A 2 2.97 3.06 11.46
CA ASN A 2 2.95 4.54 11.53
C ASN A 2 2.09 5.09 10.39
N LEU A 3 0.81 5.33 10.65
CA LEU A 3 -0.14 5.80 9.64
C LEU A 3 -0.06 7.32 9.50
N GLN A 4 0.14 7.81 8.29
CA GLN A 4 0.06 9.21 7.96
C GLN A 4 -1.08 9.43 6.97
N LYS A 5 -2.06 10.24 7.35
CA LYS A 5 -3.11 10.70 6.44
C LYS A 5 -2.52 11.71 5.46
N ILE A 6 -2.73 11.52 4.17
CA ILE A 6 -2.26 12.44 3.12
C ILE A 6 -3.42 13.12 2.38
N GLU A 7 -4.60 12.50 2.40
CA GLU A 7 -5.86 13.04 1.89
C GLU A 7 -7.05 12.41 2.66
N PRO A 8 -8.28 12.92 2.52
CA PRO A 8 -9.47 12.23 3.04
C PRO A 8 -9.48 10.76 2.62
N ASP A 9 -9.50 9.88 3.62
CA ASP A 9 -9.48 8.41 3.47
C ASP A 9 -8.32 7.79 2.69
N ILE A 10 -7.24 8.55 2.44
CA ILE A 10 -6.00 8.08 1.85
C ILE A 10 -4.85 8.22 2.84
N PHE A 11 -4.19 7.11 3.12
CA PHE A 11 -3.12 7.01 4.10
C PHE A 11 -1.87 6.38 3.48
N ILE A 12 -0.71 6.74 4.04
CA ILE A 12 0.55 6.05 3.80
C ILE A 12 1.13 5.48 5.09
N SER A 13 2.00 4.49 4.99
CA SER A 13 2.76 3.99 6.14
C SER A 13 4.13 3.42 5.76
N ALA A 14 5.00 3.32 6.76
CA ALA A 14 6.11 2.38 6.75
C ALA A 14 5.61 0.92 6.68
N GLN A 15 6.54 -0.03 6.67
CA GLN A 15 6.22 -1.46 6.59
C GLN A 15 5.15 -1.84 7.62
N ILE A 16 4.09 -2.49 7.16
CA ILE A 16 3.08 -3.11 8.02
C ILE A 16 3.45 -4.56 8.28
N SER A 17 3.08 -5.06 9.46
CA SER A 17 3.15 -6.46 9.81
C SER A 17 1.80 -7.15 9.58
N ILE A 18 1.76 -8.48 9.69
CA ILE A 18 0.55 -9.27 9.52
C ILE A 18 -0.48 -8.93 10.61
N GLU A 19 -0.02 -8.66 11.83
CA GLU A 19 -0.87 -8.36 12.99
C GLU A 19 -1.62 -7.04 12.82
N ASN A 20 -1.01 -6.08 12.10
CA ASN A 20 -1.65 -4.79 11.82
C ASN A 20 -2.91 -4.91 10.95
N ILE A 21 -3.05 -6.00 10.18
CA ILE A 21 -4.16 -6.17 9.23
C ILE A 21 -5.51 -6.22 9.94
N LYS A 22 -5.59 -6.90 11.09
CA LYS A 22 -6.81 -6.93 11.90
C LYS A 22 -7.20 -5.52 12.36
N THR A 23 -6.23 -4.75 12.86
CA THR A 23 -6.46 -3.36 13.28
C THR A 23 -6.90 -2.47 12.11
N LEU A 24 -6.34 -2.65 10.91
CA LEU A 24 -6.77 -1.94 9.71
C LEU A 24 -8.22 -2.29 9.33
N ALA A 25 -8.60 -3.57 9.44
CA ALA A 25 -9.97 -4.01 9.17
C ALA A 25 -10.97 -3.42 10.16
N GLU A 26 -10.65 -3.44 11.46
CA GLU A 26 -11.46 -2.84 12.54
C GLU A 26 -11.61 -1.33 12.38
N ALA A 27 -10.56 -0.66 11.88
CA ALA A 27 -10.59 0.75 11.52
C ALA A 27 -11.32 1.04 10.19
N GLY A 28 -11.83 0.00 9.52
CA GLY A 28 -12.68 0.12 8.34
C GLY A 28 -11.94 0.21 7.01
N PHE A 29 -10.60 0.08 6.97
CA PHE A 29 -9.84 0.10 5.72
C PHE A 29 -10.35 -0.97 4.76
N LYS A 30 -10.48 -0.60 3.48
CA LYS A 30 -11.01 -1.47 2.42
C LYS A 30 -9.98 -1.84 1.38
N THR A 31 -8.91 -1.04 1.26
CA THR A 31 -7.86 -1.25 0.28
C THR A 31 -6.46 -1.11 0.88
N ILE A 32 -5.55 -2.01 0.52
CA ILE A 32 -4.11 -1.90 0.80
C ILE A 32 -3.33 -1.93 -0.52
N ILE A 33 -2.32 -1.08 -0.65
CA ILE A 33 -1.34 -1.08 -1.75
C ILE A 33 0.06 -1.29 -1.17
N CYS A 34 0.76 -2.33 -1.61
CA CYS A 34 2.18 -2.51 -1.32
C CYS A 34 3.02 -1.90 -2.45
N ASN A 35 3.86 -0.93 -2.12
CA ASN A 35 4.84 -0.32 -3.03
C ASN A 35 6.27 -0.79 -2.76
N ARG A 36 6.43 -1.91 -2.05
CA ARG A 36 7.71 -2.54 -1.72
C ARG A 36 7.88 -3.82 -2.54
N PRO A 37 8.98 -4.01 -3.28
CA PRO A 37 9.40 -5.31 -3.76
C PRO A 37 9.57 -6.28 -2.59
N ASP A 38 9.28 -7.57 -2.78
CA ASP A 38 9.62 -8.59 -1.79
C ASP A 38 11.14 -8.75 -1.67
N TYR A 39 11.59 -9.26 -0.53
CA TYR A 39 13.00 -9.61 -0.27
C TYR A 39 14.00 -8.44 -0.27
N GLU A 40 13.57 -7.22 0.06
CA GLU A 40 14.52 -6.12 0.34
C GLU A 40 15.27 -6.34 1.66
N GLU A 41 14.67 -7.03 2.64
CA GLU A 41 15.26 -7.32 3.95
C GLU A 41 14.89 -8.73 4.45
N PRO A 42 15.73 -9.39 5.28
CA PRO A 42 15.45 -10.73 5.80
C PRO A 42 14.14 -10.87 6.56
N ASP A 43 13.80 -9.87 7.38
CA ASP A 43 12.61 -9.88 8.24
C ASP A 43 11.39 -9.22 7.56
N GLN A 44 11.47 -8.95 6.25
CA GLN A 44 10.37 -8.37 5.50
C GLN A 44 9.23 -9.39 5.36
N PRO A 45 7.99 -9.06 5.78
CA PRO A 45 6.82 -9.86 5.42
C PRO A 45 6.62 -9.85 3.90
N ASN A 46 6.53 -11.04 3.31
CA ASN A 46 6.20 -11.17 1.90
C ASN A 46 4.81 -10.60 1.61
N PHE A 47 4.68 -9.95 0.45
CA PHE A 47 3.41 -9.42 -0.03
C PHE A 47 2.30 -10.48 -0.02
N SER A 48 2.62 -11.71 -0.42
CA SER A 48 1.67 -12.82 -0.42
C SER A 48 1.06 -13.10 0.95
N SER A 49 1.86 -13.02 2.02
CA SER A 49 1.40 -13.24 3.40
C SER A 49 0.47 -12.12 3.86
N ILE A 50 0.83 -10.87 3.57
CA ILE A 50 -0.03 -9.70 3.83
C ILE A 50 -1.35 -9.83 3.05
N LYS A 51 -1.29 -10.21 1.78
CA LYS A 51 -2.46 -10.37 0.91
C LYS A 51 -3.41 -11.45 1.43
N THR A 52 -2.90 -12.61 1.83
CA THR A 52 -3.72 -13.72 2.34
C THR A 52 -4.54 -13.25 3.54
N VAL A 53 -3.89 -12.69 4.56
CA VAL A 53 -4.58 -12.26 5.79
C VAL A 53 -5.53 -11.09 5.52
N ALA A 54 -5.14 -10.13 4.68
CA ALA A 54 -6.02 -9.01 4.32
C ALA A 54 -7.30 -9.47 3.62
N ASN A 55 -7.21 -10.47 2.74
CA ASN A 55 -8.39 -11.03 2.08
C ASN A 55 -9.35 -11.73 3.05
N GLU A 56 -8.84 -12.37 4.11
CA GLU A 56 -9.67 -12.98 5.17
C GLU A 56 -10.53 -11.93 5.89
N TYR A 57 -10.05 -10.68 5.98
CA TYR A 57 -10.81 -9.54 6.52
C TYR A 57 -11.57 -8.73 5.47
N GLY A 58 -11.63 -9.21 4.22
CA GLY A 58 -12.33 -8.53 3.12
C GLY A 58 -11.64 -7.24 2.62
N ILE A 59 -10.34 -7.07 2.91
CA ILE A 59 -9.55 -5.95 2.41
C ILE A 59 -8.95 -6.33 1.05
N LYS A 60 -9.20 -5.51 0.03
CA LYS A 60 -8.61 -5.70 -1.30
C LYS A 60 -7.15 -5.24 -1.31
N VAL A 61 -6.26 -6.07 -1.86
CA VAL A 61 -4.82 -5.77 -1.86
C VAL A 61 -4.23 -5.72 -3.26
N TYR A 62 -3.40 -4.70 -3.51
CA TYR A 62 -2.65 -4.52 -4.75
C TYR A 62 -1.13 -4.48 -4.49
N HIS A 63 -0.36 -4.98 -5.45
CA HIS A 63 1.10 -4.91 -5.44
C HIS A 63 1.58 -4.06 -6.61
N ILE A 64 2.26 -2.96 -6.32
CA ILE A 64 2.93 -2.10 -7.31
C ILE A 64 4.39 -1.94 -6.84
N PRO A 65 5.22 -2.98 -6.94
CA PRO A 65 6.57 -2.95 -6.41
C PRO A 65 7.41 -1.95 -7.19
N ILE A 66 7.91 -0.91 -6.51
CA ILE A 66 8.74 0.12 -7.11
C ILE A 66 10.04 0.31 -6.34
N SER A 67 11.10 0.60 -7.09
CA SER A 67 12.45 0.87 -6.57
C SER A 67 12.96 2.20 -7.16
N PRO A 68 13.27 3.20 -6.33
CA PRO A 68 13.96 4.39 -6.80
C PRO A 68 15.31 4.03 -7.44
N PRO A 69 15.76 4.74 -8.50
CA PRO A 69 15.13 5.93 -9.09
C PRO A 69 14.06 5.63 -10.15
N THR A 70 13.78 4.36 -10.46
CA THR A 70 13.06 3.97 -11.68
C THR A 70 11.58 3.67 -11.41
N ILE A 71 10.76 4.72 -11.32
CA ILE A 71 9.30 4.59 -11.41
C ILE A 71 8.90 4.66 -12.88
N LYS A 72 8.23 3.62 -13.37
CA LYS A 72 7.79 3.56 -14.77
C LYS A 72 6.45 4.25 -14.92
N LYS A 73 6.17 4.73 -16.14
CA LYS A 73 4.86 5.28 -16.50
C LYS A 73 3.71 4.28 -16.20
N SER A 74 3.95 2.99 -16.44
CA SER A 74 3.00 1.91 -16.15
C SER A 74 2.64 1.80 -14.66
N ASP A 75 3.59 2.09 -13.76
CA ASP A 75 3.35 2.04 -12.31
C ASP A 75 2.41 3.18 -11.90
N VAL A 76 2.62 4.37 -12.49
CA VAL A 76 1.76 5.55 -12.31
C VAL A 76 0.35 5.27 -12.84
N GLU A 77 0.23 4.74 -14.05
CA GLU A 77 -1.06 4.38 -14.68
C GLU A 77 -1.81 3.31 -13.86
N THR A 78 -1.10 2.35 -13.28
CA THR A 78 -1.66 1.34 -12.37
C THR A 78 -2.19 1.99 -11.10
N MET A 79 -1.38 2.86 -10.46
CA MET A 79 -1.80 3.61 -9.27
C MET A 79 -3.03 4.49 -9.54
N GLN A 80 -3.06 5.19 -10.69
CA GLN A 80 -4.21 5.99 -11.12
C GLN A 80 -5.48 5.15 -11.26
N THR A 81 -5.37 3.97 -11.87
CA THR A 81 -6.51 3.06 -12.05
C THR A 81 -7.05 2.57 -10.71
N ILE A 82 -6.15 2.22 -9.78
CA ILE A 82 -6.55 1.80 -8.43
C ILE A 82 -7.22 2.97 -7.69
N LEU A 83 -6.63 4.17 -7.70
CA LEU A 83 -7.20 5.34 -7.02
C LEU A 83 -8.60 5.73 -7.53
N LYS A 84 -8.91 5.47 -8.81
CA LYS A 84 -10.25 5.71 -9.39
C LYS A 84 -11.31 4.69 -8.96
N THR A 85 -10.91 3.49 -8.56
CA THR A 85 -11.83 2.34 -8.39
C THR A 85 -11.79 1.70 -7.01
N ALA A 86 -10.80 2.04 -6.18
CA ALA A 86 -10.62 1.47 -4.86
C ALA A 86 -11.73 1.91 -3.90
N ALA A 87 -12.19 0.97 -3.09
CA ALA A 87 -12.97 1.29 -1.91
C ALA A 87 -12.06 1.95 -0.86
N LEU A 88 -12.57 3.00 -0.21
CA LEU A 88 -11.89 3.75 0.83
C LEU A 88 -12.38 3.32 2.22
N PRO A 89 -11.59 3.46 3.29
CA PRO A 89 -10.23 4.01 3.32
C PRO A 89 -9.15 3.11 2.71
N LEU A 90 -8.14 3.76 2.12
CA LEU A 90 -7.01 3.13 1.45
C LEU A 90 -5.70 3.40 2.19
N LEU A 91 -4.89 2.36 2.34
CA LEU A 91 -3.52 2.46 2.83
C LEU A 91 -2.51 2.07 1.73
N ALA A 92 -1.54 2.92 1.44
CA ALA A 92 -0.36 2.55 0.65
C ALA A 92 0.89 2.47 1.54
N TYR A 93 1.65 1.37 1.48
CA TYR A 93 2.85 1.22 2.31
C TYR A 93 4.07 0.79 1.49
N CYS A 94 5.25 1.10 2.00
CA CYS A 94 6.50 0.53 1.52
C CYS A 94 7.44 0.26 2.70
N HIS A 95 8.77 0.45 2.57
CA HIS A 95 9.67 0.39 3.73
C HIS A 95 9.41 1.57 4.69
N HIS A 96 9.49 2.82 4.21
CA HIS A 96 9.38 4.03 5.04
C HIS A 96 8.20 4.95 4.67
N GLY A 97 7.27 4.49 3.82
CA GLY A 97 6.16 5.28 3.28
C GLY A 97 6.51 6.25 2.14
N THR A 98 7.79 6.58 1.95
CA THR A 98 8.26 7.57 0.95
C THR A 98 7.95 7.20 -0.50
N ARG A 99 8.13 5.92 -0.88
CA ARG A 99 7.80 5.43 -2.24
C ARG A 99 6.30 5.56 -2.52
N SER A 100 5.47 5.19 -1.55
CA SER A 100 4.03 5.29 -1.64
C SER A 100 3.57 6.74 -1.81
N LEU A 101 4.13 7.66 -1.03
CA LEU A 101 3.85 9.09 -1.20
C LEU A 101 4.27 9.62 -2.57
N HIS A 102 5.45 9.23 -3.05
CA HIS A 102 5.97 9.70 -4.32
C HIS A 102 5.13 9.18 -5.50
N LEU A 103 4.85 7.87 -5.54
CA LEU A 103 4.00 7.28 -6.58
C LEU A 103 2.58 7.86 -6.54
N TYR A 104 2.04 8.06 -5.35
CA TYR A 104 0.75 8.72 -5.16
C TYR A 104 0.73 10.12 -5.79
N ARG A 105 1.74 10.96 -5.49
CA ARG A 105 1.83 12.32 -6.05
C ARG A 105 1.93 12.30 -7.57
N LEU A 106 2.72 11.40 -8.14
CA LEU A 106 2.79 11.23 -9.61
C LEU A 106 1.45 10.82 -10.20
N ALA A 107 0.68 9.97 -9.52
CA ALA A 107 -0.64 9.52 -9.95
C ALA A 107 -1.74 10.57 -9.78
N ARG A 108 -1.48 11.65 -9.02
CA ARG A 108 -2.42 12.77 -8.82
C ARG A 108 -2.16 13.97 -9.74
N LEU A 109 -1.10 13.93 -10.54
CA LEU A 109 -0.90 14.84 -11.68
C LEU A 109 -1.96 14.58 -12.74
#